data_AF-A1VVM0-F1
#
_entry.id   AF-A1VVM0-F1
#
_cell.length_a   1.000
_cell.length_b   1.000
_cell.length_c   1.000
_cell.angle_alpha   90.00
_cell.angle_beta   90.00
_cell.angle_gamma   90.00
#
_symmetry.space_group_name_H-M   'P 1'
#
loop_
_entity.id
_entity.type
_entity.pdbx_description
1 polymer ?
#
loop_
_entity_poly.entity_id
_entity_poly.type
_entity_poly.pdbx_seq_one_letter_code
_entity_poly.pdbx_strand_id
1 'polypeptide(L)'
;MASTGEEWKKEGIVSTKVWSLMYRLGTTWRVVGDAANPQGRKSALEGAATITRNGWRVWVEHHTSGKVLYQNPAEIAHQQSLIDKPINAFAEETVPGFARQRQERKN
;
A
#
# COMPACT_ATOMS: atom_id res chain seq x y z
N MET A 1 7.10 -39.40 47.46
CA MET A 1 6.14 -39.58 46.34
C MET A 1 6.43 -38.47 45.35
N ALA A 2 6.90 -38.81 44.16
CA ALA A 2 7.31 -37.85 43.14
C ALA A 2 6.10 -37.30 42.38
N SER A 3 6.17 -35.99 42.10
CA SER A 3 5.66 -35.25 40.94
C SER A 3 4.18 -35.35 40.57
N THR A 4 3.55 -34.20 40.36
CA THR A 4 3.26 -33.62 39.03
C THR A 4 2.02 -32.75 39.12
N GLY A 5 2.16 -31.46 38.84
CA GLY A 5 1.02 -30.56 38.76
C GLY A 5 1.41 -29.13 38.38
N GLU A 6 2.44 -28.94 37.56
CA GLU A 6 2.65 -27.66 36.90
C GLU A 6 1.55 -27.50 35.85
N GLU A 7 0.54 -26.75 36.25
CA GLU A 7 -0.60 -26.32 35.47
C GLU A 7 -0.11 -25.39 34.35
N TRP A 8 0.05 -25.95 33.16
CA TRP A 8 0.44 -25.21 31.96
C TRP A 8 -0.64 -24.19 31.61
N LYS A 9 -0.43 -22.92 31.98
CA LYS A 9 -1.09 -21.79 31.33
C LYS A 9 -0.77 -21.85 29.83
N LYS A 10 -1.71 -22.36 29.04
CA LYS A 10 -1.81 -22.04 27.62
C LYS A 10 -2.26 -20.58 27.51
N GLU A 11 -1.40 -19.64 27.90
CA GLU A 11 -1.48 -18.30 27.34
C GLU A 11 -1.19 -18.47 25.85
N GLY A 12 -2.24 -18.39 25.04
CA GLY A 12 -2.11 -18.42 23.60
C GLY A 12 -1.02 -17.43 23.23
N ILE A 13 0.09 -17.93 22.70
CA ILE A 13 1.18 -17.10 22.19
C ILE A 13 0.53 -16.29 21.08
N VAL A 14 0.11 -15.06 21.39
CA VAL A 14 -0.33 -14.09 20.41
C VAL A 14 0.89 -13.84 19.56
N SER A 15 0.98 -14.56 18.44
CA SER A 15 2.12 -14.48 17.53
C SER A 15 2.32 -13.00 17.22
N THR A 16 3.43 -12.44 17.71
CA THR A 16 3.77 -11.02 17.55
C THR A 16 4.11 -10.68 16.09
N LYS A 17 4.19 -11.71 15.25
CA LYS A 17 4.38 -11.66 13.81
C LYS A 17 3.05 -11.43 13.12
N VAL A 18 2.68 -10.17 13.00
CA VAL A 18 1.43 -9.73 12.34
C VAL A 18 1.67 -8.70 11.24
N TRP A 19 2.93 -8.31 11.01
CA TRP A 19 3.28 -7.24 10.08
C TRP A 19 3.88 -7.81 8.81
N SER A 20 3.34 -7.38 7.68
CA SER A 20 3.85 -7.68 6.35
C SER A 20 4.65 -6.48 5.86
N LEU A 21 5.92 -6.71 5.54
CA LEU A 21 6.75 -5.74 4.83
C LEU A 21 6.50 -5.90 3.34
N MET A 22 5.97 -4.85 2.70
CA MET A 22 5.68 -4.81 1.28
C MET A 22 6.48 -3.69 0.62
N TYR A 23 7.00 -3.95 -0.56
CA TYR A 23 7.78 -2.96 -1.28
C TYR A 23 7.68 -3.14 -2.79
N ARG A 24 8.04 -2.08 -3.51
CA ARG A 24 8.07 -2.07 -4.96
C ARG A 24 9.51 -2.08 -5.47
N LEU A 25 9.78 -3.00 -6.38
CA LEU A 25 11.10 -3.13 -7.02
C LEU A 25 11.33 -2.00 -8.04
N GLY A 26 11.96 -0.91 -7.61
CA GLY A 26 12.47 0.15 -8.49
C GLY A 26 11.47 0.66 -9.54
N THR A 27 11.86 0.54 -10.82
CA THR A 27 11.07 0.93 -12.02
C THR A 27 10.00 -0.08 -12.41
N THR A 28 10.00 -1.27 -11.81
CA THR A 28 9.02 -2.30 -12.13
C THR A 28 7.75 -2.05 -11.33
N TRP A 29 6.60 -2.23 -11.97
CA TRP A 29 5.31 -2.02 -11.33
C TRP A 29 4.95 -3.11 -10.30
N ARG A 30 5.84 -4.09 -10.06
CA ARG A 30 5.63 -5.26 -9.20
C ARG A 30 5.80 -4.92 -7.72
N VAL A 31 4.78 -5.29 -6.96
CA VAL A 31 4.80 -5.29 -5.50
C VAL A 31 5.29 -6.65 -5.04
N VAL A 32 6.24 -6.64 -4.11
CA VAL A 32 6.85 -7.84 -3.54
C VAL A 32 6.76 -7.75 -2.02
N GLY A 33 6.36 -8.87 -1.41
CA GLY A 33 6.43 -9.05 0.03
C GLY A 33 7.76 -9.67 0.42
N ASP A 34 8.28 -9.28 1.58
CA ASP A 34 9.42 -9.97 2.17
C ASP A 34 9.11 -11.45 2.45
N ALA A 35 10.09 -12.33 2.21
CA ALA A 35 9.90 -13.78 2.37
C ALA A 35 9.69 -14.20 3.83
N ALA A 36 10.10 -13.37 4.80
CA ALA A 36 9.88 -13.63 6.22
C ALA A 36 8.51 -13.15 6.72
N ASN A 37 7.63 -12.67 5.82
CA ASN A 37 6.27 -12.29 6.18
C ASN A 37 5.42 -13.51 6.59
N PRO A 38 4.57 -13.39 7.63
CA PRO A 38 4.44 -12.24 8.52
C PRO A 38 5.60 -12.16 9.53
N GLN A 39 6.02 -10.94 9.84
CA GLN A 39 7.16 -10.63 10.69
C GLN A 39 6.78 -9.72 11.87
N GLY A 40 7.69 -9.65 12.86
CA GLY A 40 7.50 -8.80 14.03
C GLY A 40 7.64 -7.32 13.68
N ARG A 41 6.98 -6.45 14.45
CA ARG A 41 6.95 -5.00 14.19
C ARG A 41 8.35 -4.40 14.00
N LYS A 42 9.28 -4.79 14.87
CA LYS A 42 10.66 -4.30 14.85
C LYS A 42 11.36 -4.68 13.55
N SER A 43 11.33 -5.97 13.19
CA SER A 43 11.95 -6.48 11.96
C SER A 43 11.34 -5.84 10.70
N ALA A 44 10.02 -5.66 10.66
CA ALA A 44 9.35 -5.01 9.53
C ALA A 44 9.83 -3.56 9.33
N LEU A 45 10.00 -2.81 10.43
CA LEU A 45 10.49 -1.43 10.37
C LEU A 45 11.98 -1.35 10.01
N GLU A 46 12.81 -2.28 10.50
CA GLU A 46 14.23 -2.37 10.15
C GLU A 46 14.41 -2.69 8.65
N GLY A 47 13.61 -3.63 8.13
CA GLY A 47 13.56 -3.94 6.70
C GLY A 47 13.07 -2.75 5.87
N ALA A 48 12.02 -2.06 6.33
CA ALA A 48 11.51 -0.86 5.66
C ALA A 48 12.55 0.27 5.60
N ALA A 49 13.32 0.50 6.67
CA ALA A 49 14.39 1.49 6.68
C ALA A 49 15.51 1.14 5.68
N THR A 50 15.85 -0.14 5.57
CA THR A 50 16.85 -0.63 4.62
C THR A 50 16.41 -0.40 3.17
N ILE A 51 15.16 -0.77 2.85
CA ILE A 51 14.60 -0.60 1.51
C ILE A 51 14.42 0.88 1.15
N THR A 52 14.06 1.71 2.14
CA THR A 52 13.94 3.16 1.94
C THR A 52 15.29 3.77 1.54
N ARG A 53 16.41 3.30 2.10
CA ARG A 53 17.76 3.75 1.69
C ARG A 53 18.09 3.40 0.24
N ASN A 54 17.52 2.32 -0.29
CA ASN A 54 17.67 1.94 -1.69
C ASN A 54 16.80 2.80 -2.64
N GLY A 55 16.01 3.75 -2.11
CA GLY A 55 15.14 4.62 -2.89
C GLY A 55 13.88 3.91 -3.42
N TRP A 56 13.55 2.74 -2.87
CA TRP A 56 12.38 1.98 -3.28
C TRP A 56 11.14 2.39 -2.48
N ARG A 57 9.96 2.20 -3.07
CA ARG A 57 8.68 2.45 -2.39
C ARG A 57 8.40 1.30 -1.45
N VAL A 58 8.11 1.60 -0.18
CA VAL A 58 7.93 0.59 0.86
C VAL A 58 6.86 1.01 1.85
N TRP A 59 6.06 0.05 2.26
CA TRP A 59 5.08 0.19 3.31
C TRP A 59 5.00 -1.07 4.17
N VAL A 60 4.59 -0.89 5.41
CA VAL A 60 4.35 -1.98 6.36
C VAL A 60 2.86 -2.01 6.64
N GLU A 61 2.24 -3.14 6.34
CA GLU A 61 0.82 -3.35 6.58
C GLU A 61 0.57 -4.49 7.58
N HIS A 62 -0.55 -4.41 8.29
CA HIS A 62 -0.98 -5.47 9.17
C HIS A 62 -1.63 -6.58 8.35
N HIS A 63 -1.09 -7.81 8.47
CA HIS A 63 -1.47 -8.96 7.65
C HIS A 63 -2.99 -9.23 7.64
N THR A 64 -3.66 -9.06 8.77
CA THR A 64 -5.09 -9.42 8.90
C THR A 64 -6.03 -8.24 8.74
N SER A 65 -5.59 -7.01 9.06
CA SER A 65 -6.50 -5.84 9.08
C SER A 65 -6.26 -4.89 7.92
N GLY A 66 -5.22 -5.10 7.11
CA GLY A 66 -4.81 -4.18 6.04
C GLY A 66 -4.36 -2.81 6.56
N LYS A 67 -4.22 -2.64 7.88
CA LYS A 67 -3.83 -1.37 8.47
C LYS A 67 -2.37 -1.07 8.17
N VAL A 68 -2.11 0.05 7.51
CA VAL A 68 -0.76 0.50 7.22
C VAL A 68 -0.17 1.17 8.47
N LEU A 69 0.98 0.67 8.91
CA LEU A 69 1.71 1.18 10.07
C LEU A 69 2.77 2.21 9.67
N TYR A 70 3.40 1.98 8.53
CA TYR A 70 4.49 2.81 8.03
C TYR A 70 4.41 2.89 6.52
N GLN A 71 4.62 4.08 5.97
CA GLN A 71 4.79 4.34 4.55
C GLN A 71 6.00 5.25 4.39
N ASN A 72 6.84 4.96 3.40
CA ASN A 72 7.93 5.86 3.10
C ASN A 72 7.44 7.06 2.26
N PRO A 73 8.20 8.18 2.24
CA PRO A 73 7.80 9.39 1.51
C PRO A 73 7.55 9.16 0.01
N ALA A 74 8.31 8.24 -0.60
CA ALA A 74 8.14 7.88 -2.01
C ALA A 74 6.77 7.24 -2.28
N GLU A 75 6.26 6.43 -1.36
CA GLU A 75 4.93 5.84 -1.47
C GLU A 75 3.83 6.88 -1.21
N ILE A 76 4.02 7.76 -0.23
CA ILE A 76 3.07 8.86 0.03
C ILE A 76 2.95 9.77 -1.20
N ALA A 77 4.07 10.16 -1.82
CA ALA A 77 4.08 10.96 -3.03
C ALA A 77 3.38 10.24 -4.20
N HIS A 78 3.56 8.93 -4.32
CA HIS A 78 2.86 8.13 -5.33
C HIS A 78 1.35 8.11 -5.10
N GLN A 79 0.90 7.89 -3.86
CA GLN A 79 -0.51 7.88 -3.51
C GLN A 79 -1.15 9.26 -3.75
N GLN A 80 -0.45 10.33 -3.40
CA GLN A 80 -0.90 11.69 -3.68
C GLN A 80 -1.07 11.94 -5.19
N SER A 81 -0.14 11.45 -6.01
CA SER A 81 -0.24 11.53 -7.47
C SER A 81 -1.40 10.72 -8.06
N LEU A 82 -1.85 9.65 -7.39
CA LEU A 82 -3.03 8.90 -7.81
C LEU A 82 -4.33 9.67 -7.51
N ILE A 83 -4.36 10.44 -6.43
CA ILE A 83 -5.52 11.24 -6.01
C ILE A 83 -5.67 12.50 -6.87
N ASP A 84 -4.55 13.12 -7.24
CA ASP A 84 -4.52 14.33 -8.07
C ASP A 84 -4.98 14.09 -9.52
N LYS A 85 -5.09 12.83 -9.96
CA LYS A 85 -5.69 12.52 -11.25
C LYS A 85 -7.18 12.85 -11.20
N PRO A 86 -7.68 13.83 -11.98
CA PRO A 86 -9.09 14.13 -11.99
C PRO A 86 -9.85 12.89 -12.46
N ILE A 87 -10.75 12.43 -11.59
CA ILE A 87 -11.70 11.32 -11.79
C ILE A 87 -12.55 11.51 -13.08
N ASN A 88 -12.52 12.71 -13.67
CA ASN A 88 -13.26 13.10 -14.87
C ASN A 88 -12.44 13.15 -16.17
N ALA A 89 -11.21 12.64 -16.24
CA ALA A 89 -10.45 12.61 -17.50
C ALA A 89 -11.01 11.64 -18.58
N PHE A 90 -12.20 11.06 -18.36
CA PHE A 90 -12.89 10.14 -19.29
C PHE A 90 -14.18 10.69 -19.92
N ALA A 91 -14.57 11.96 -19.68
CA ALA A 91 -15.88 12.47 -20.10
C ALA A 91 -15.90 13.57 -21.16
N GLU A 92 -14.78 13.85 -21.83
CA GLU A 92 -14.79 14.74 -23.01
C GLU A 92 -13.88 14.19 -24.11
N GLU A 93 -14.17 12.98 -24.57
CA GLU A 93 -13.89 12.66 -25.98
C GLU A 93 -14.84 13.53 -26.80
N THR A 94 -14.33 14.71 -27.14
CA THR A 94 -14.91 15.65 -28.07
C THR A 94 -15.23 14.88 -29.34
N VAL A 95 -16.50 14.58 -29.59
CA VAL A 95 -16.97 14.15 -30.91
C VAL A 95 -16.71 15.35 -31.85
N PRO A 96 -15.76 15.28 -32.79
CA PRO A 96 -15.57 16.38 -33.73
C PRO A 96 -16.67 16.26 -34.79
N GLY A 97 -17.81 16.92 -34.59
CA GLY A 97 -18.91 16.77 -35.57
C GLY A 97 -20.17 17.62 -35.46
N PHE A 98 -20.45 18.29 -34.34
CA PHE A 98 -21.72 19.05 -34.18
C PHE A 98 -21.57 20.58 -34.13
N ALA A 99 -20.53 21.13 -34.77
CA ALA A 99 -20.53 22.53 -35.15
C ALA A 99 -21.30 22.71 -36.48
N ARG A 100 -22.64 22.80 -36.42
CA ARG A 100 -23.43 23.34 -37.54
C ARG A 100 -24.51 24.33 -37.08
N GLN A 101 -24.13 25.60 -37.20
CA GLN A 101 -24.86 26.59 -38.00
C GLN A 101 -26.27 26.99 -37.51
N ARG A 102 -26.31 28.04 -36.69
CA ARG A 102 -27.44 28.98 -36.69
C ARG A 102 -26.92 30.37 -37.03
N GLN A 103 -26.73 30.63 -38.31
CA GLN A 103 -26.62 32.01 -38.79
C GLN A 103 -27.99 32.66 -38.65
N GLU A 104 -28.03 33.68 -37.83
CA GLU A 104 -29.10 34.66 -37.75
C GLU A 104 -29.36 35.24 -39.16
N ARG A 105 -30.55 35.01 -39.70
CA ARG A 105 -31.09 35.87 -40.76
C ARG A 105 -31.87 36.98 -40.10
N LYS A 106 -31.23 38.15 -39.98
CA LYS A 106 -31.92 39.44 -39.95
C LYS A 106 -32.09 39.87 -41.41
N ASN A 107 -33.33 39.90 -41.88
CA ASN A 107 -33.81 40.91 -42.83
C ASN A 107 -35.33 41.01 -42.72
#